data_AF-A0A950L6P5-F1
#
_entry.id   AF-A0A950L6P5-F1
#
_cell.length_a   1.000
_cell.length_b   1.000
_cell.length_c   1.000
_cell.angle_alpha   90.00
_cell.angle_beta   90.00
_cell.angle_gamma   90.00
#
_symmetry.space_group_name_H-M   'P 1'
#
loop_
_entity.id
_entity.type
_entity.pdbx_description
1 polymer ?
#
loop_
_entity_poly.entity_id
_entity_poly.type
_entity_poly.pdbx_seq_one_letter_code
_entity_poly.pdbx_strand_id
1 'polypeptide(L)'
;MGPAGASALAALAGLLRWSVMAQTAWLPAMALVEPLHGLTFALQHLACMRLLAVIVPPGLSATALAIYGTIGVGAASALVTLASGPIYSRLGYQGFWLMAALCVAALPLTRGLQFPNRADSVDR
;
A
#
# COMPACT_ATOMS: atom_id res chain seq x y z
N MET A 1 -1.45 16.20 4.16
CA MET A 1 -0.59 15.00 4.19
C MET A 1 -0.01 14.79 2.80
N GLY A 2 1.32 14.69 2.67
CA GLY A 2 1.98 14.40 1.39
C GLY A 2 1.91 12.92 1.00
N PRO A 3 2.32 12.54 -0.23
CA PRO A 3 2.32 11.15 -0.69
C PRO A 3 3.09 10.19 0.23
N ALA A 4 4.28 10.61 0.70
CA ALA A 4 5.08 9.85 1.66
C ALA A 4 4.31 9.54 2.96
N GLY A 5 3.63 10.54 3.52
CA GLY A 5 2.86 10.38 4.76
C GLY A 5 1.63 9.49 4.59
N ALA A 6 0.94 9.60 3.46
CA ALA A 6 -0.21 8.74 3.14
C ALA A 6 0.23 7.27 2.97
N SER A 7 1.32 7.02 2.24
CA SER A 7 1.87 5.66 2.09
C SER A 7 2.42 5.09 3.40
N ALA A 8 3.05 5.90 4.25
CA ALA A 8 3.50 5.45 5.57
C ALA A 8 2.32 5.05 6.47
N LEU A 9 1.25 5.85 6.49
CA LEU A 9 0.04 5.52 7.24
C LEU A 9 -0.64 4.26 6.70
N ALA A 10 -0.69 4.09 5.37
CA ALA A 10 -1.19 2.86 4.75
C ALA A 10 -0.37 1.64 5.18
N ALA A 11 0.96 1.73 5.17
CA ALA A 11 1.84 0.65 5.61
C ALA A 11 1.64 0.30 7.10
N LEU A 12 1.52 1.30 7.97
CA LEU A 12 1.27 1.09 9.41
C LEU A 12 -0.11 0.47 9.68
N ALA A 13 -1.16 0.94 9.00
CA ALA A 13 -2.50 0.37 9.11
C ALA A 13 -2.54 -1.08 8.60
N GLY A 14 -1.84 -1.37 7.50
CA GLY A 14 -1.67 -2.72 6.97
C GLY A 14 -0.93 -3.63 7.94
N LEU A 15 0.18 -3.16 8.52
CA LEU A 15 0.96 -3.89 9.53
C LEU A 15 0.09 -4.27 10.73
N LEU A 16 -0.69 -3.32 11.27
CA LEU A 16 -1.61 -3.58 12.37
C LEU A 16 -2.64 -4.66 11.99
N ARG A 17 -3.32 -4.48 10.85
CA ARG A 17 -4.36 -5.41 10.38
C ARG A 17 -3.82 -6.84 10.22
N TRP A 18 -2.72 -6.99 9.49
CA TRP A 18 -2.12 -8.30 9.23
C TRP A 18 -1.60 -8.95 10.51
N SER A 19 -1.06 -8.18 11.45
CA SER A 19 -0.60 -8.71 12.75
C SER A 19 -1.76 -9.23 13.59
N VAL A 20 -2.92 -8.58 13.57
CA VAL A 20 -4.13 -9.07 14.28
C VAL A 20 -4.63 -10.37 13.63
N MET A 21 -4.72 -10.43 12.30
CA MET A 21 -5.13 -11.64 11.57
C MET A 21 -4.17 -12.82 11.78
N ALA A 22 -2.88 -12.54 12.01
CA ALA A 22 -1.89 -13.58 12.32
C ALA A 22 -2.03 -14.17 13.73
N GLN A 23 -2.77 -13.52 14.62
CA GLN A 23 -2.91 -13.91 16.03
C GLN A 23 -4.28 -14.51 16.37
N THR A 24 -5.34 -14.14 15.63
CA THR A 24 -6.68 -14.57 15.96
C THR A 24 -7.60 -14.64 14.74
N ALA A 25 -8.57 -15.55 14.80
CA ALA A 25 -9.70 -15.64 13.87
C ALA A 25 -11.04 -15.24 14.55
N TRP A 26 -10.97 -14.57 15.71
CA TRP A 26 -12.15 -14.16 16.45
C TRP A 26 -12.94 -13.08 15.69
N LEU A 27 -14.22 -13.35 15.43
CA LEU A 27 -15.06 -12.53 14.55
C LEU A 27 -15.09 -11.03 14.93
N PRO A 28 -15.26 -10.63 16.21
CA PRO A 28 -15.19 -9.22 16.60
C PRO A 28 -13.84 -8.57 16.29
N ALA A 29 -12.73 -9.26 16.50
CA ALA A 29 -11.41 -8.73 16.13
C ALA A 29 -11.29 -8.53 14.62
N MET A 30 -11.78 -9.48 13.81
CA MET A 30 -11.80 -9.34 12.35
C MET A 30 -12.67 -8.14 11.92
N ALA A 31 -13.87 -8.01 12.48
CA ALA A 31 -14.77 -6.91 12.18
C ALA A 31 -14.16 -5.53 12.49
N LEU A 32 -13.34 -5.42 13.54
CA LEU A 32 -12.65 -4.18 13.90
C LEU A 32 -11.49 -3.82 12.97
N VAL A 33 -10.80 -4.81 12.41
CA VAL A 33 -9.62 -4.57 11.56
C VAL A 33 -9.93 -4.55 10.06
N GLU A 34 -11.06 -5.09 9.62
CA GLU A 34 -11.50 -5.04 8.22
C GLU A 34 -11.59 -3.61 7.64
N PRO A 35 -12.10 -2.59 8.36
CA PRO A 35 -12.08 -1.21 7.86
C PRO A 35 -10.68 -0.70 7.50
N LEU A 36 -9.62 -1.22 8.15
CA LEU A 36 -8.25 -0.87 7.81
C LEU A 36 -7.87 -1.34 6.39
N HIS A 37 -8.51 -2.37 5.86
CA HIS A 37 -8.30 -2.81 4.47
C HIS A 37 -8.68 -1.68 3.49
N GLY A 38 -9.92 -1.18 3.58
CA GLY A 38 -10.38 -0.06 2.75
C GLY A 38 -9.54 1.21 2.95
N LEU A 39 -9.15 1.50 4.20
CA LEU A 39 -8.28 2.64 4.50
C LEU A 39 -6.91 2.53 3.82
N THR A 40 -6.27 1.35 3.87
CA THR A 40 -4.97 1.13 3.23
C THR A 40 -5.03 1.33 1.72
N PHE A 41 -6.09 0.82 1.07
CA PHE A 41 -6.34 1.05 -0.35
C PHE A 41 -6.52 2.54 -0.67
N ALA A 42 -7.38 3.24 0.08
CA ALA A 42 -7.68 4.65 -0.15
C ALA A 42 -6.43 5.54 0.00
N LEU A 43 -5.65 5.33 1.06
CA LEU A 43 -4.43 6.09 1.32
C LEU A 43 -3.36 5.85 0.25
N GLN A 44 -3.14 4.58 -0.12
CA GLN A 44 -2.14 4.24 -1.13
C GLN A 44 -2.56 4.73 -2.52
N HIS A 45 -3.85 4.60 -2.86
CA HIS A 45 -4.38 5.11 -4.11
C HIS A 45 -4.24 6.64 -4.19
N LEU A 46 -4.62 7.37 -3.13
CA LEU A 46 -4.45 8.82 -3.06
C LEU A 46 -2.98 9.25 -3.19
N ALA A 47 -2.06 8.55 -2.53
CA ALA A 47 -0.63 8.78 -2.66
C ALA A 47 -0.19 8.63 -4.12
N CYS A 48 -0.53 7.50 -4.76
CA CYS A 48 -0.20 7.24 -6.17
C CYS A 48 -0.80 8.28 -7.12
N MET A 49 -2.08 8.64 -6.97
CA MET A 49 -2.73 9.63 -7.83
C MET A 49 -2.06 11.01 -7.72
N ARG A 50 -1.65 11.42 -6.51
CA ARG A 50 -0.88 12.65 -6.31
C ARG A 50 0.50 12.59 -6.98
N LEU A 51 1.19 11.44 -6.92
CA LEU A 51 2.47 11.26 -7.60
C LEU A 51 2.27 11.35 -9.13
N LEU A 52 1.30 10.62 -9.68
CA LEU A 52 1.01 10.61 -11.12
C LEU A 52 0.67 12.01 -11.63
N ALA A 53 -0.13 12.77 -10.90
CA ALA A 53 -0.47 14.15 -11.28
C ALA A 53 0.75 15.10 -11.37
N VAL A 54 1.85 14.78 -10.70
CA VAL A 54 3.08 15.59 -10.70
C VAL A 54 4.09 15.08 -11.73
N ILE A 55 4.23 13.77 -11.90
CA ILE A 55 5.30 13.17 -12.71
C ILE A 55 4.89 12.86 -14.16
N VAL A 56 3.59 12.76 -14.45
CA VAL A 56 3.11 12.34 -15.77
C VAL A 56 2.88 13.54 -16.68
N PRO A 57 3.41 13.55 -17.91
CA PRO A 57 3.14 14.60 -18.89
C PRO A 57 1.64 14.69 -19.26
N PRO A 58 1.12 15.89 -19.61
CA PRO A 58 -0.32 16.12 -19.84
C PRO A 58 -0.99 15.23 -20.91
N GLY A 59 -0.23 14.62 -21.83
CA GLY A 59 -0.74 13.71 -22.86
C GLY A 59 -0.66 12.23 -22.53
N LEU A 60 -0.03 11.84 -21.41
CA LEU A 60 0.25 10.44 -21.06
C LEU A 60 -0.53 9.93 -19.85
N SER A 61 -1.44 10.74 -19.29
CA SER A 61 -2.22 10.41 -18.09
C SER A 61 -2.99 9.09 -18.21
N ALA A 62 -3.63 8.84 -19.37
CA ALA A 62 -4.35 7.60 -19.62
C ALA A 62 -3.42 6.38 -19.63
N THR A 63 -2.26 6.49 -20.30
CA THR A 63 -1.24 5.43 -20.34
C THR A 63 -0.65 5.17 -18.95
N ALA A 64 -0.35 6.22 -18.19
CA ALA A 64 0.16 6.09 -16.84
C ALA A 64 -0.85 5.41 -15.89
N LEU A 65 -2.13 5.76 -16.02
CA LEU A 65 -3.20 5.11 -15.25
C LEU A 65 -3.37 3.64 -15.65
N ALA A 66 -3.26 3.32 -16.95
CA ALA A 66 -3.30 1.94 -17.43
C ALA A 66 -2.13 1.12 -16.88
N ILE A 67 -0.90 1.64 -16.93
CA ILE A 67 0.30 1.01 -16.34
C ILE A 67 0.16 0.83 -14.83
N TYR A 68 -0.29 1.86 -14.12
CA TYR A 68 -0.54 1.78 -12.68
C TYR A 68 -1.58 0.70 -12.33
N GLY A 69 -2.72 0.68 -13.05
CA GLY A 69 -3.77 -0.31 -12.81
C GLY A 69 -3.33 -1.73 -13.14
N THR A 70 -2.66 -1.94 -14.27
CA THR A 70 -2.28 -3.28 -14.75
C THR A 70 -1.05 -3.83 -14.03
N ILE A 71 0.04 -3.06 -13.95
CA ILE A 71 1.30 -3.53 -13.38
C ILE A 71 1.32 -3.24 -11.87
N GLY A 72 1.02 -2.01 -11.49
CA GLY A 72 1.11 -1.56 -10.10
C GLY A 72 0.11 -2.27 -9.18
N VAL A 73 -1.16 -2.35 -9.59
CA VAL A 73 -2.22 -2.99 -8.80
C VAL A 73 -2.43 -4.44 -9.24
N GLY A 74 -2.69 -4.67 -10.54
CA GLY A 74 -3.09 -5.97 -11.07
C GLY A 74 -2.04 -7.05 -10.91
N ALA A 75 -0.88 -6.89 -11.55
CA ALA A 75 0.20 -7.87 -11.54
C ALA A 75 0.75 -8.11 -10.13
N ALA A 76 0.95 -7.05 -9.34
CA ALA A 76 1.36 -7.17 -7.95
C ALA A 76 0.37 -8.01 -7.12
N SER A 77 -0.93 -7.72 -7.23
CA SER A 77 -1.97 -8.48 -6.52
C SER A 77 -2.04 -9.93 -6.99
N ALA A 78 -1.93 -10.18 -8.29
CA ALA A 78 -1.93 -11.52 -8.86
C ALA A 78 -0.75 -12.36 -8.32
N LEU A 79 0.47 -11.79 -8.30
CA LEU A 79 1.65 -12.49 -7.80
C LEU A 79 1.54 -12.84 -6.31
N VAL A 80 1.10 -11.88 -5.48
CA VAL A 80 0.90 -12.13 -4.03
C VAL A 80 -0.21 -13.17 -3.81
N THR A 81 -1.29 -13.12 -4.61
CA THR A 81 -2.39 -14.09 -4.52
C THR A 81 -1.92 -15.50 -4.88
N LEU A 82 -1.17 -15.65 -5.98
CA LEU A 82 -0.59 -16.93 -6.39
C LEU A 82 0.37 -17.49 -5.34
N ALA A 83 1.20 -16.63 -4.74
CA ALA A 83 2.11 -17.03 -3.67
C ALA A 83 1.35 -17.44 -2.39
N SER A 84 0.21 -16.83 -2.11
CA SER A 84 -0.55 -17.04 -0.86
C SER A 84 -1.03 -18.48 -0.70
N GLY A 85 -1.40 -19.19 -1.78
CA GLY A 85 -1.85 -20.59 -1.69
C GLY A 85 -0.80 -21.53 -1.09
N PRO A 86 0.40 -21.64 -1.70
CA PRO A 86 1.50 -22.44 -1.14
C PRO A 86 1.99 -21.96 0.23
N ILE A 87 1.93 -20.66 0.50
CA ILE A 87 2.27 -20.11 1.82
C ILE A 87 1.28 -20.60 2.88
N TYR A 88 -0.01 -20.50 2.59
CA TYR A 88 -1.08 -20.90 3.50
C TYR A 88 -1.09 -22.41 3.73
N SER A 89 -0.80 -23.23 2.71
CA SER A 89 -0.73 -24.69 2.88
C SER A 89 0.39 -25.15 3.82
N ARG A 90 1.47 -24.35 3.95
CA ARG A 90 2.62 -24.65 4.82
C ARG A 90 2.52 -24.01 6.20
N LEU A 91 2.03 -22.77 6.27
CA LEU A 91 2.07 -21.94 7.48
C LEU A 91 0.68 -21.71 8.10
N GLY A 92 -0.41 -22.02 7.40
CA GLY A 92 -1.76 -21.66 7.82
C GLY A 92 -1.90 -20.16 8.07
N TYR A 93 -2.57 -19.80 9.16
CA TYR A 93 -2.79 -18.40 9.57
C TYR A 93 -1.48 -17.65 9.89
N GLN A 94 -0.39 -18.34 10.22
CA GLN A 94 0.91 -17.69 10.42
C GLN A 94 1.44 -17.03 9.14
N GLY A 95 0.91 -17.40 7.96
CA GLY A 95 1.19 -16.73 6.69
C GLY A 95 0.86 -15.22 6.69
N PHE A 96 -0.05 -14.76 7.56
CA PHE A 96 -0.35 -13.33 7.68
C PHE A 96 0.85 -12.50 8.19
N TRP A 97 1.79 -13.11 8.92
CA TRP A 97 3.04 -12.43 9.29
C TRP A 97 3.90 -12.04 8.09
N LEU A 98 3.84 -12.79 6.98
CA LEU A 98 4.53 -12.42 5.76
C LEU A 98 3.98 -11.11 5.19
N MET A 99 2.65 -10.93 5.25
CA MET A 99 2.03 -9.69 4.80
C MET A 99 2.38 -8.51 5.72
N ALA A 100 2.45 -8.74 7.03
CA ALA A 100 2.97 -7.78 7.98
C ALA A 100 4.43 -7.40 7.66
N ALA A 101 5.28 -8.37 7.32
CA ALA A 101 6.66 -8.13 6.91
C ALA A 101 6.76 -7.29 5.62
N LEU A 102 5.88 -7.52 4.64
CA LEU A 102 5.80 -6.68 3.44
C LEU A 102 5.43 -5.22 3.78
N CYS A 103 4.52 -5.00 4.74
CA CYS A 103 4.21 -3.65 5.23
C CYS A 103 5.42 -2.97 5.90
N VAL A 104 6.19 -3.70 6.70
CA VAL A 104 7.44 -3.18 7.29
C VAL A 104 8.46 -2.84 6.21
N ALA A 105 8.63 -3.70 5.21
CA ALA A 105 9.54 -3.48 4.08
C ALA A 105 9.14 -2.25 3.24
N ALA A 106 7.86 -1.89 3.21
CA ALA A 106 7.38 -0.70 2.52
C ALA A 106 7.72 0.61 3.25
N LEU A 107 7.84 0.61 4.58
CA LEU A 107 8.12 1.83 5.37
C LEU A 107 9.36 2.62 4.91
N PRO A 108 10.55 2.02 4.71
CA PRO A 108 11.71 2.78 4.23
C PRO A 108 11.50 3.37 2.84
N LEU A 109 10.76 2.70 1.95
CA LEU A 109 10.47 3.17 0.59
C LEU A 109 9.62 4.45 0.59
N THR A 110 8.79 4.66 1.63
CA THR A 110 7.97 5.88 1.74
C THR A 110 8.78 7.17 1.82
N ARG A 111 10.03 7.11 2.31
CA ARG A 111 10.93 8.28 2.37
C ARG A 111 11.33 8.75 0.97
N GLY A 112 11.44 7.84 0.00
CA GLY A 112 11.71 8.19 -1.39
C GLY A 112 10.57 8.95 -2.09
N LEU A 113 9.39 9.01 -1.46
CA LEU A 113 8.22 9.74 -1.97
C LEU A 113 8.15 11.19 -1.46
N GLN A 114 9.18 11.65 -0.75
CA GLN A 114 9.33 13.04 -0.34
C GLN A 114 9.73 13.86 -1.58
N PHE A 115 8.76 14.36 -2.33
CA PHE A 115 9.05 15.39 -3.32
C PHE A 115 9.48 16.68 -2.62
N PRO A 116 10.48 17.41 -3.16
CA PRO A 116 10.72 18.79 -2.77
C PRO A 116 9.44 19.60 -2.93
N ASN A 117 9.04 20.29 -1.87
CA ASN A 117 7.87 21.13 -1.86
C ASN A 117 8.11 22.29 -2.86
N ARG A 118 7.26 22.46 -3.88
CA ARG A 118 7.38 23.60 -4.81
C ARG A 118 7.16 24.96 -4.13
N ALA A 119 6.73 24.96 -2.86
CA ALA A 119 6.65 26.15 -2.04
C ALA A 119 8.02 26.79 -1.74
N ASP A 120 9.13 26.07 -1.91
CA ASP A 120 10.47 26.55 -1.56
C ASP A 120 11.15 27.33 -2.71
N SER A 121 10.49 27.48 -3.87
CA SER A 121 11.04 28.16 -5.05
C SER A 121 10.38 29.50 -5.39
N VAL A 122 9.48 29.99 -4.54
CA VAL A 122 8.82 31.31 -4.72
C VAL A 122 9.47 32.40 -3.85
N ASP A 123 10.33 32.02 -2.90
CA ASP A 123 11.05 32.92 -1.97
C ASP A 123 12.59 32.94 -2.20
N ARG A 124 13.07 32.66 -3.41
CA ARG A 124 14.48 32.89 -3.79
C ARG A 124 14.60 33.67 -5.10
#